data_AF-A0A1M5JJD6-F1
#
_entry.id   AF-A0A1M5JJD6-F1
#
_cell.length_a   1.000
_cell.length_b   1.000
_cell.length_c   1.000
_cell.angle_alpha   90.00
_cell.angle_beta   90.00
_cell.angle_gamma   90.00
#
_symmetry.space_group_name_H-M   'P 1'
#
loop_
_entity.id
_entity.type
_entity.pdbx_description
1 polymer ?
#
loop_
_entity_poly.entity_id
_entity_poly.type
_entity_poly.pdbx_seq_one_letter_code
_entity_poly.pdbx_strand_id
1 'polypeptide(L)'
;MKFFKSIISILCLASTIPFTACSKESPFEVAEDEIANASDDVYDAKRKSMCFNDKDEYNSWCCEMFGEKCSVKYSSSSSYVSESEKCRLGTSTYSNSYCCSNYGYQCSYSSSSSRYVSSSSSALYYLTTAKSMKITLTYYKQLSSNWDGLDNAGDPEVSFTIYTYSDGVLGQTINTTTFIDKQDTRLWSGSVTKSYTINKGTDQIKICPKVIDEDVSVNDSYTSGKCFTTSNIGYLKSTDIKEHEDYNSNYDLEWKWYLF
;
A
#
# COMPACT_ATOMS: atom_id res chain seq x y z
N MET A 1 -37.29 -45.27 44.99
CA MET A 1 -37.03 -44.53 46.25
C MET A 1 -35.69 -43.80 46.12
N LYS A 2 -35.65 -42.54 46.58
CA LYS A 2 -34.53 -41.55 46.68
C LYS A 2 -34.30 -40.69 45.41
N PHE A 3 -34.75 -39.42 45.36
CA PHE A 3 -34.23 -38.15 45.98
C PHE A 3 -32.97 -37.65 45.23
N PHE A 4 -32.71 -36.41 44.78
CA PHE A 4 -33.07 -35.00 45.09
C PHE A 4 -32.99 -34.15 43.79
N LYS A 5 -33.94 -33.27 43.45
CA LYS A 5 -33.92 -31.80 43.60
C LYS A 5 -32.56 -31.09 43.38
N SER A 6 -32.45 -30.30 42.31
CA SER A 6 -31.66 -29.06 42.30
C SER A 6 -32.34 -28.03 41.42
N ILE A 7 -32.89 -26.99 42.04
CA ILE A 7 -33.47 -25.81 41.41
C ILE A 7 -32.46 -24.70 41.66
N ILE A 8 -31.80 -24.22 40.61
CA ILE A 8 -30.87 -23.10 40.68
C ILE A 8 -31.69 -21.81 40.67
N SER A 9 -31.61 -21.10 41.79
CA SER A 9 -32.15 -19.77 42.03
C SER A 9 -31.23 -18.74 41.37
N ILE A 10 -31.73 -17.99 40.37
CA ILE A 10 -31.01 -16.86 39.78
C ILE A 10 -31.49 -15.58 40.48
N LEU A 11 -30.61 -15.01 41.28
CA LEU A 11 -30.80 -13.75 42.01
C LEU A 11 -30.28 -12.58 41.15
N CYS A 12 -31.07 -11.52 41.08
CA CYS A 12 -30.81 -10.25 40.40
C CYS A 12 -29.54 -9.52 40.87
N LEU A 13 -28.91 -8.77 39.96
CA LEU A 13 -28.27 -7.49 40.30
C LEU A 13 -28.44 -6.51 39.15
N ALA A 14 -29.21 -5.45 39.42
CA ALA A 14 -29.42 -4.29 38.57
C ALA A 14 -28.21 -3.35 38.69
N SER A 15 -27.66 -2.91 37.56
CA SER A 15 -26.75 -1.76 37.51
C SER A 15 -27.47 -0.58 36.87
N THR A 16 -27.50 0.53 37.59
CA THR A 16 -27.90 1.84 37.06
C THR A 16 -26.64 2.66 36.85
N ILE A 17 -26.50 3.28 35.68
CA ILE A 17 -25.46 4.27 35.38
C ILE A 17 -26.18 5.58 35.04
N PRO A 18 -25.94 6.69 35.75
CA PRO A 18 -26.45 7.98 35.35
C PRO A 18 -25.55 8.59 34.26
N PHE A 19 -26.14 8.97 33.13
CA PHE A 19 -25.51 9.86 32.15
C PHE A 19 -25.98 11.29 32.38
N THR A 20 -25.05 12.16 32.73
CA THR A 20 -25.16 13.62 32.47
C THR A 20 -23.78 14.17 32.17
N ALA A 21 -23.60 14.70 30.96
CA ALA A 21 -22.84 15.92 30.71
C ALA A 21 -23.08 16.38 29.26
N CYS A 22 -23.77 17.51 29.11
CA CYS A 22 -23.78 18.31 27.91
C CYS A 22 -22.38 18.89 27.66
N SER A 23 -21.88 18.82 26.43
CA SER A 23 -20.93 19.79 25.91
C SER A 23 -21.58 20.50 24.73
N LYS A 24 -21.63 21.83 24.83
CA LYS A 24 -22.15 22.76 23.84
C LYS A 24 -21.06 23.04 22.81
N GLU A 25 -21.06 22.38 21.66
CA GLU A 25 -20.43 22.91 20.44
C GLU A 25 -21.31 22.58 19.23
N SER A 26 -21.60 23.61 18.44
CA SER A 26 -22.55 23.58 17.33
C SER A 26 -21.88 22.98 16.09
N PRO A 27 -22.47 21.96 15.42
CA PRO A 27 -21.82 21.22 14.34
C PRO A 27 -21.87 21.91 12.97
N PHE A 28 -22.14 23.22 12.91
CA PHE A 28 -22.39 23.94 11.66
C PHE A 28 -21.28 24.91 11.22
N GLU A 29 -20.18 25.06 11.96
CA GLU A 29 -19.06 25.94 11.55
C GLU A 29 -17.95 25.22 10.76
N VAL A 30 -18.02 23.90 10.57
CA VAL A 30 -16.98 23.11 9.86
C VAL A 30 -17.30 22.91 8.36
N ALA A 31 -18.47 23.34 7.89
CA ALA A 31 -18.93 23.05 6.53
C ALA A 31 -18.42 24.01 5.45
N GLU A 32 -17.80 25.15 5.79
CA GLU A 32 -17.42 26.16 4.80
C GLU A 32 -15.96 26.06 4.31
N ASP A 33 -15.06 25.42 5.07
CA ASP A 33 -13.64 25.23 4.66
C ASP A 33 -13.43 24.02 3.73
N GLU A 34 -14.38 23.07 3.65
CA GLU A 34 -14.25 21.88 2.79
C GLU A 34 -14.63 22.13 1.31
N ILE A 35 -15.32 23.22 1.01
CA ILE A 35 -15.78 23.50 -0.37
C ILE A 35 -14.68 24.18 -1.20
N ALA A 36 -13.71 24.85 -0.57
CA ALA A 36 -12.61 25.53 -1.28
C ALA A 36 -11.49 24.57 -1.73
N ASN A 37 -11.29 23.43 -1.05
CA ASN A 37 -10.24 22.45 -1.42
C ASN A 37 -10.72 21.42 -2.47
N ALA A 38 -12.03 21.25 -2.64
CA ALA A 38 -12.60 20.33 -3.62
C ALA A 38 -12.38 20.78 -5.07
N SER A 39 -12.06 22.05 -5.33
CA SER A 39 -11.79 22.52 -6.69
C SER A 39 -10.40 22.17 -7.20
N ASP A 40 -9.39 22.09 -6.34
CA ASP A 40 -8.01 21.76 -6.74
C ASP A 40 -7.82 20.26 -6.99
N ASP A 41 -8.50 19.40 -6.21
CA ASP A 41 -8.47 17.94 -6.37
C ASP A 41 -9.09 17.47 -7.71
N VAL A 42 -10.09 18.20 -8.24
CA VAL A 42 -10.69 17.91 -9.55
C VAL A 42 -9.74 18.27 -10.69
N TYR A 43 -8.92 19.32 -10.54
CA TYR A 43 -7.92 19.69 -11.54
C TYR A 43 -6.78 18.67 -11.63
N ASP A 44 -6.37 18.07 -10.52
CA ASP A 44 -5.29 17.08 -10.48
C ASP A 44 -5.73 15.70 -10.98
N ALA A 45 -6.97 15.29 -10.68
CA ALA A 45 -7.58 14.08 -11.23
C ALA A 45 -7.75 14.14 -12.76
N LYS A 46 -8.15 15.32 -13.29
CA LYS A 46 -8.28 15.54 -14.74
C LYS A 46 -6.92 15.49 -15.43
N ARG A 47 -5.85 16.01 -14.80
CA ARG A 47 -4.46 15.93 -15.31
C ARG A 47 -3.91 14.52 -15.33
N LYS A 48 -4.17 13.69 -14.30
CA LYS A 48 -3.78 12.27 -14.30
C LYS A 48 -4.45 11.48 -15.42
N SER A 49 -5.71 11.76 -15.74
CA SER A 49 -6.44 11.06 -16.81
C SER A 49 -5.84 11.29 -18.22
N MET A 50 -5.08 12.37 -18.43
CA MET A 50 -4.43 12.67 -19.72
C MET A 50 -3.16 11.84 -19.94
N CYS A 51 -2.55 11.24 -18.91
CA CYS A 51 -1.39 10.36 -19.06
C CYS A 51 -1.76 8.93 -19.49
N PHE A 52 -3.05 8.55 -19.50
CA PHE A 52 -3.50 7.17 -19.75
C PHE A 52 -4.18 6.94 -21.10
N ASN A 53 -4.43 7.98 -21.92
CA ASN A 53 -5.37 7.86 -23.04
C ASN A 53 -4.81 7.89 -24.47
N ASP A 54 -3.52 8.11 -24.70
CA ASP A 54 -2.99 8.03 -26.08
C ASP A 54 -1.82 7.05 -26.19
N LYS A 55 -2.01 6.07 -27.06
CA LYS A 55 -1.15 4.91 -27.22
C LYS A 55 0.20 5.18 -27.90
N ASP A 56 0.53 6.38 -28.34
CA ASP A 56 1.70 6.55 -29.22
C ASP A 56 2.50 7.86 -29.09
N GLU A 57 2.37 8.65 -28.04
CA GLU A 57 3.28 9.80 -27.87
C GLU A 57 3.72 10.02 -26.42
N TYR A 58 5.01 9.78 -26.20
CA TYR A 58 5.72 9.95 -24.94
C TYR A 58 5.60 11.40 -24.44
N ASN A 59 4.62 11.67 -23.58
CA ASN A 59 4.53 12.93 -22.87
C ASN A 59 5.59 12.97 -21.76
N SER A 60 6.74 13.55 -22.08
CA SER A 60 7.88 13.82 -21.17
C SER A 60 7.45 14.42 -19.82
N TRP A 61 6.34 15.16 -19.82
CA TRP A 61 5.76 15.79 -18.64
C TRP A 61 5.24 14.78 -17.59
N CYS A 62 4.71 13.62 -18.00
CA CYS A 62 4.23 12.60 -17.07
C CYS A 62 5.40 11.85 -16.38
N CYS A 63 6.52 11.63 -17.08
CA CYS A 63 7.73 11.00 -16.49
C CYS A 63 8.37 11.92 -15.42
N GLU A 64 8.33 13.25 -15.59
CA GLU A 64 8.99 14.23 -14.70
C GLU A 64 8.22 14.47 -13.38
N MET A 65 6.89 14.33 -13.40
CA MET A 65 6.03 14.58 -12.22
C MET A 65 5.74 13.33 -11.36
N PHE A 66 5.73 12.12 -11.93
CA PHE A 66 5.23 10.91 -11.24
C PHE A 66 6.23 9.76 -11.10
N GLY A 67 7.43 9.86 -11.67
CA GLY A 67 8.55 8.97 -11.35
C GLY A 67 8.39 7.49 -11.73
N GLU A 68 7.43 7.15 -12.60
CA GLU A 68 7.29 5.77 -13.09
C GLU A 68 8.25 5.47 -14.25
N LYS A 69 8.72 4.21 -14.28
CA LYS A 69 9.77 3.70 -15.17
C LYS A 69 9.35 3.74 -16.64
N CYS A 70 9.67 4.85 -17.30
CA CYS A 70 9.71 4.94 -18.75
C CYS A 70 10.79 3.95 -19.24
N SER A 71 10.38 2.80 -19.79
CA SER A 71 11.26 1.72 -20.27
C SER A 71 11.97 2.14 -21.56
N VAL A 72 13.04 2.90 -21.40
CA VAL A 72 13.93 3.21 -22.52
C VAL A 72 14.60 1.91 -22.95
N LYS A 73 14.20 1.38 -24.12
CA LYS A 73 15.01 0.40 -24.86
C LYS A 73 16.36 1.05 -25.12
N TYR A 74 17.35 0.76 -24.29
CA TYR A 74 18.73 1.17 -24.51
C TYR A 74 19.29 0.35 -25.67
N SER A 75 19.08 0.84 -26.90
CA SER A 75 20.05 0.61 -27.96
C SER A 75 21.25 1.51 -27.68
N SER A 76 22.40 0.89 -27.51
CA SER A 76 23.73 1.47 -27.32
C SER A 76 23.95 2.80 -28.07
N SER A 77 24.12 3.90 -27.34
CA SER A 77 24.94 5.06 -27.72
C SER A 77 24.86 6.13 -26.62
N SER A 78 26.03 6.57 -26.13
CA SER A 78 26.27 7.69 -25.20
C SER A 78 25.04 8.24 -24.46
N SER A 79 24.77 7.74 -23.25
CA SER A 79 23.65 8.19 -22.44
C SER A 79 23.82 9.66 -22.06
N TYR A 80 23.14 10.55 -22.78
CA TYR A 80 22.92 11.91 -22.35
C TYR A 80 22.14 11.86 -21.03
N VAL A 81 22.83 12.14 -19.92
CA VAL A 81 22.20 12.31 -18.61
C VAL A 81 21.54 13.69 -18.60
N SER A 82 20.27 13.77 -18.24
CA SER A 82 19.56 15.05 -18.13
C SER A 82 20.19 15.94 -17.06
N GLU A 83 20.09 17.26 -17.21
CA GLU A 83 20.66 18.18 -16.23
C GLU A 83 20.02 18.06 -14.85
N SER A 84 18.73 17.67 -14.77
CA SER A 84 18.06 17.36 -13.51
C SER A 84 18.74 16.21 -12.76
N GLU A 85 19.08 15.13 -13.47
CA GLU A 85 19.73 13.96 -12.89
C GLU A 85 21.19 14.22 -12.52
N LYS A 86 21.89 15.04 -13.31
CA LYS A 86 23.23 15.53 -12.93
C LYS A 86 23.17 16.42 -11.69
N CYS A 87 22.18 17.28 -11.57
CA CYS A 87 21.96 18.11 -10.39
C CYS A 87 21.65 17.26 -9.15
N ARG A 88 20.85 16.19 -9.30
CA ARG A 88 20.54 15.24 -8.21
C ARG A 88 21.79 14.48 -7.74
N LEU A 89 22.60 14.01 -8.66
CA LEU A 89 23.83 13.25 -8.40
C LEU A 89 25.03 14.14 -8.01
N GLY A 90 24.89 15.47 -8.10
CA GLY A 90 25.98 16.41 -7.82
C GLY A 90 27.09 16.43 -8.85
N THR A 91 26.78 16.05 -10.09
CA THR A 91 27.71 16.00 -11.22
C THR A 91 27.39 17.04 -12.30
N SER A 92 26.37 17.90 -12.08
CA SER A 92 26.04 18.97 -13.02
C SER A 92 27.17 19.99 -13.09
N THR A 93 27.37 20.55 -14.28
CA THR A 93 28.28 21.67 -14.50
C THR A 93 27.68 23.01 -14.03
N TYR A 94 26.38 23.05 -13.75
CA TYR A 94 25.70 24.24 -13.23
C TYR A 94 25.91 24.40 -11.72
N SER A 95 25.80 25.63 -11.23
CA SER A 95 25.96 25.91 -9.81
C SER A 95 24.88 25.24 -8.98
N ASN A 96 25.20 24.91 -7.73
CA ASN A 96 24.24 24.40 -6.75
C ASN A 96 23.02 25.32 -6.60
N SER A 97 23.18 26.65 -6.75
CA SER A 97 22.06 27.60 -6.74
C SER A 97 21.12 27.43 -7.93
N TYR A 98 21.64 27.10 -9.12
CA TYR A 98 20.84 26.81 -10.30
C TYR A 98 20.10 25.48 -10.15
N CYS A 99 20.80 24.44 -9.68
CA CYS A 99 20.21 23.13 -9.39
C CYS A 99 19.11 23.24 -8.33
N CYS A 100 19.32 24.08 -7.31
CA CYS A 100 18.34 24.35 -6.28
C CYS A 100 17.11 25.10 -6.81
N SER A 101 17.31 26.13 -7.64
CA SER A 101 16.22 26.98 -8.12
C SER A 101 15.37 26.32 -9.20
N ASN A 102 15.97 25.48 -10.06
CA ASN A 102 15.27 24.85 -11.17
C ASN A 102 14.78 23.44 -10.85
N TYR A 103 15.50 22.71 -9.99
CA TYR A 103 15.25 21.28 -9.74
C TYR A 103 15.18 20.92 -8.24
N GLY A 104 15.41 21.87 -7.33
CA GLY A 104 15.34 21.63 -5.87
C GLY A 104 16.52 20.86 -5.26
N TYR A 105 17.61 20.63 -6.00
CA TYR A 105 18.75 19.82 -5.54
C TYR A 105 19.93 20.67 -5.05
N GLN A 106 20.71 20.13 -4.10
CA GLN A 106 21.99 20.68 -3.61
C GLN A 106 21.94 22.11 -3.02
N CYS A 107 20.82 22.53 -2.44
CA CYS A 107 20.70 23.83 -1.79
C CYS A 107 21.61 23.96 -0.55
N SER A 108 22.71 24.72 -0.65
CA SER A 108 23.58 25.05 0.48
C SER A 108 23.18 26.39 1.11
N TYR A 109 22.43 26.35 2.21
CA TYR A 109 22.13 27.54 3.01
C TYR A 109 23.23 27.78 4.04
N SER A 110 24.16 28.69 3.75
CA SER A 110 25.05 29.25 4.76
C SER A 110 24.44 30.49 5.41
N SER A 111 24.14 30.33 6.71
CA SER A 111 24.02 31.34 7.78
C SER A 111 22.80 32.29 7.86
N SER A 112 22.18 32.21 9.04
CA SER A 112 21.76 33.32 9.91
C SER A 112 20.66 34.27 9.42
N SER A 113 19.40 33.96 9.75
CA SER A 113 18.50 34.90 10.43
C SER A 113 17.19 34.22 10.81
N SER A 114 16.77 34.45 12.04
CA SER A 114 15.55 33.95 12.67
C SER A 114 14.30 34.39 11.90
N ARG A 115 13.77 33.50 11.07
CA ARG A 115 12.33 33.42 10.83
C ARG A 115 11.91 32.02 11.21
N TYR A 116 11.08 31.92 12.24
CA TYR A 116 10.31 30.72 12.51
C TYR A 116 9.39 30.48 11.31
N VAL A 117 9.92 29.88 10.26
CA VAL A 117 9.12 29.14 9.30
C VAL A 117 8.76 27.87 10.05
N SER A 118 7.50 27.79 10.48
CA SER A 118 6.93 26.56 11.01
C SER A 118 7.34 25.44 10.07
N SER A 119 8.20 24.54 10.57
CA SER A 119 8.77 23.44 9.82
C SER A 119 7.63 22.55 9.37
N SER A 120 7.09 22.81 8.16
CA SER A 120 6.30 21.83 7.44
C SER A 120 7.24 20.64 7.30
N SER A 121 6.98 19.56 8.03
CA SER A 121 7.78 18.35 7.97
C SER A 121 7.87 17.94 6.51
N SER A 122 8.99 18.23 5.85
CA SER A 122 9.21 17.80 4.48
C SER A 122 9.10 16.30 4.49
N ALA A 123 7.99 15.77 3.93
CA ALA A 123 7.77 14.35 3.90
C ALA A 123 9.01 13.71 3.25
N LEU A 124 9.58 12.73 3.93
CA LEU A 124 10.73 11.99 3.42
C LEU A 124 10.18 10.86 2.56
N TYR A 125 10.90 10.49 1.49
CA TYR A 125 10.49 9.38 0.61
C TYR A 125 10.52 8.02 1.33
N TYR A 126 11.16 7.94 2.50
CA TYR A 126 11.23 6.76 3.36
C TYR A 126 10.51 6.97 4.68
N LEU A 127 10.21 5.87 5.39
CA LEU A 127 9.59 5.90 6.70
C LEU A 127 10.55 6.41 7.78
N THR A 128 10.25 7.56 8.38
CA THR A 128 11.03 8.11 9.51
C THR A 128 10.79 7.36 10.82
N THR A 129 9.60 6.78 10.98
CA THR A 129 9.20 5.91 12.09
C THR A 129 8.70 4.58 11.55
N ALA A 130 8.75 3.53 12.37
CA ALA A 130 8.10 2.28 12.00
C ALA A 130 6.58 2.51 11.90
N LYS A 131 5.95 1.89 10.89
CA LYS A 131 4.49 1.94 10.68
C LYS A 131 3.90 0.55 10.68
N SER A 132 2.62 0.45 11.01
CA SER A 132 1.89 -0.80 10.81
C SER A 132 1.36 -0.84 9.38
N MET A 133 1.42 -2.00 8.75
CA MET A 133 0.87 -2.27 7.43
C MET A 133 -0.29 -3.23 7.60
N LYS A 134 -1.45 -2.91 7.02
CA LYS A 134 -2.57 -3.85 6.90
C LYS A 134 -2.62 -4.39 5.48
N ILE A 135 -2.68 -5.70 5.34
CA ILE A 135 -3.02 -6.39 4.10
C ILE A 135 -4.40 -6.99 4.29
N THR A 136 -5.28 -6.85 3.30
CA THR A 136 -6.63 -7.40 3.29
C THR A 136 -6.84 -8.18 2.01
N LEU A 137 -7.09 -9.48 2.13
CA LEU A 137 -7.57 -10.30 1.03
C LEU A 137 -9.09 -10.13 0.91
N THR A 138 -9.59 -9.85 -0.29
CA THR A 138 -11.02 -9.57 -0.52
C THR A 138 -11.70 -10.59 -1.42
N TYR A 139 -10.94 -11.21 -2.32
CA TYR A 139 -11.49 -12.12 -3.30
C TYR A 139 -10.48 -13.21 -3.69
N TYR A 140 -11.01 -14.41 -3.90
CA TYR A 140 -10.32 -15.53 -4.53
C TYR A 140 -11.31 -16.29 -5.40
N LYS A 141 -10.89 -16.67 -6.60
CA LYS A 141 -11.63 -17.59 -7.46
C LYS A 141 -10.69 -18.52 -8.20
N GLN A 142 -10.98 -19.80 -8.15
CA GLN A 142 -10.34 -20.82 -8.95
C GLN A 142 -10.90 -20.80 -10.38
N LEU A 143 -10.02 -20.84 -11.37
CA LEU A 143 -10.35 -20.83 -12.80
C LEU A 143 -10.05 -22.17 -13.49
N SER A 144 -8.92 -22.80 -13.15
CA SER A 144 -8.58 -24.11 -13.70
C SER A 144 -9.33 -25.21 -12.95
N SER A 145 -9.85 -26.19 -13.69
CA SER A 145 -10.24 -27.47 -13.12
C SER A 145 -8.99 -28.32 -12.86
N ASN A 146 -9.07 -29.32 -11.99
CA ASN A 146 -8.00 -30.26 -11.64
C ASN A 146 -7.05 -29.78 -10.53
N TRP A 147 -7.57 -29.02 -9.56
CA TRP A 147 -6.86 -28.85 -8.28
C TRP A 147 -7.00 -30.19 -7.54
N ASP A 148 -8.25 -30.59 -7.23
CA ASP A 148 -8.50 -31.95 -6.69
C ASP A 148 -9.12 -32.94 -7.69
N GLY A 149 -8.88 -34.24 -7.46
CA GLY A 149 -9.31 -35.31 -8.37
C GLY A 149 -10.81 -35.66 -8.38
N LEU A 150 -11.58 -35.34 -7.34
CA LEU A 150 -13.00 -35.72 -7.23
C LEU A 150 -13.94 -34.60 -7.66
N ASP A 151 -13.80 -33.43 -7.05
CA ASP A 151 -14.75 -32.32 -7.22
C ASP A 151 -14.15 -31.19 -8.07
N ASN A 152 -12.88 -31.32 -8.46
CA ASN A 152 -12.07 -30.33 -9.18
C ASN A 152 -11.98 -28.96 -8.51
N ALA A 153 -12.59 -28.77 -7.34
CA ALA A 153 -12.35 -27.66 -6.44
C ALA A 153 -11.11 -28.01 -5.63
N GLY A 154 -10.20 -27.07 -5.40
CA GLY A 154 -9.06 -27.29 -4.52
C GLY A 154 -9.32 -26.85 -3.10
N ASP A 155 -8.27 -27.00 -2.29
CA ASP A 155 -8.14 -26.54 -0.92
C ASP A 155 -7.22 -25.29 -0.89
N PRO A 156 -7.71 -24.10 -1.29
CA PRO A 156 -6.85 -22.94 -1.51
C PRO A 156 -6.29 -22.35 -0.22
N GLU A 157 -4.96 -22.32 -0.15
CA GLU A 157 -4.17 -21.59 0.82
C GLU A 157 -3.59 -20.31 0.19
N VAL A 158 -4.07 -19.13 0.59
CA VAL A 158 -3.53 -17.84 0.14
C VAL A 158 -2.68 -17.20 1.22
N SER A 159 -1.44 -16.86 0.87
CA SER A 159 -0.53 -16.07 1.70
C SER A 159 0.24 -15.06 0.84
N PHE A 160 1.08 -14.24 1.47
CA PHE A 160 1.91 -13.24 0.84
C PHE A 160 3.33 -13.28 1.41
N THR A 161 4.31 -12.91 0.60
CA THR A 161 5.64 -12.54 1.06
C THR A 161 5.84 -11.05 0.84
N ILE A 162 6.19 -10.33 1.91
CA ILE A 162 6.46 -8.90 1.89
C ILE A 162 7.97 -8.70 1.99
N TYR A 163 8.54 -8.04 1.00
CA TYR A 163 9.93 -7.59 0.99
C TYR A 163 9.96 -6.08 1.20
N THR A 164 10.85 -5.63 2.06
CA THR A 164 11.09 -4.21 2.32
C THR A 164 12.50 -3.86 1.89
N TYR A 165 12.68 -2.67 1.33
CA TYR A 165 13.96 -2.18 0.88
C TYR A 165 14.26 -0.81 1.49
N SER A 166 15.55 -0.50 1.57
CA SER A 166 16.09 0.84 1.84
C SER A 166 17.13 1.11 0.77
N ASP A 167 16.87 2.07 -0.11
CA ASP A 167 17.79 2.47 -1.19
C ASP A 167 18.22 1.28 -2.07
N GLY A 168 17.28 0.39 -2.37
CA GLY A 168 17.52 -0.81 -3.18
C GLY A 168 18.18 -1.98 -2.43
N VAL A 169 18.55 -1.82 -1.16
CA VAL A 169 19.06 -2.90 -0.31
C VAL A 169 17.90 -3.59 0.39
N LEU A 170 17.82 -4.92 0.28
CA LEU A 170 16.81 -5.71 0.97
C LEU A 170 17.00 -5.59 2.49
N GLY A 171 15.96 -5.11 3.18
CA GLY A 171 15.93 -4.97 4.63
C GLY A 171 15.31 -6.18 5.31
N GLN A 172 13.98 -6.27 5.28
CA GLN A 172 13.19 -7.33 5.93
C GLN A 172 12.38 -8.12 4.91
N THR A 173 12.33 -9.43 5.11
CA THR A 173 11.38 -10.35 4.46
C THR A 173 10.38 -10.84 5.50
N ILE A 174 9.09 -10.66 5.21
CA ILE A 174 7.98 -11.07 6.08
C ILE A 174 7.15 -12.10 5.31
N ASN A 175 7.10 -13.32 5.82
CA ASN A 175 6.17 -14.33 5.33
C ASN A 175 4.88 -14.21 6.14
N THR A 176 3.77 -13.90 5.48
CA THR A 176 2.47 -13.80 6.16
C THR A 176 1.94 -15.18 6.49
N THR A 177 1.13 -15.27 7.54
CA THR A 177 0.26 -16.45 7.73
C THR A 177 -0.89 -16.44 6.72
N THR A 178 -1.47 -17.60 6.50
CA THR A 178 -2.57 -17.93 5.58
C THR A 178 -3.84 -17.10 5.78
N PHE A 179 -4.29 -16.37 4.76
CA PHE A 179 -5.48 -15.50 4.78
C PHE A 179 -6.78 -16.28 4.53
N ILE A 180 -6.75 -17.27 3.65
CA ILE A 180 -7.82 -18.25 3.51
C ILE A 180 -7.20 -19.64 3.57
N ASP A 181 -7.87 -20.49 4.33
CA ASP A 181 -7.63 -21.91 4.51
C ASP A 181 -9.05 -22.51 4.48
N LYS A 182 -9.41 -23.08 3.34
CA LYS A 182 -10.76 -23.53 3.02
C LYS A 182 -10.65 -24.81 2.21
N GLN A 183 -11.58 -25.72 2.45
CA GLN A 183 -11.66 -26.96 1.69
C GLN A 183 -12.66 -26.86 0.53
N ASP A 184 -12.39 -27.55 -0.57
CA ASP A 184 -13.24 -27.67 -1.76
C ASP A 184 -13.81 -26.32 -2.24
N THR A 185 -12.99 -25.26 -2.23
CA THR A 185 -13.44 -23.88 -2.40
C THR A 185 -12.98 -23.28 -3.72
N ARG A 186 -13.93 -23.17 -4.66
CA ARG A 186 -13.69 -22.50 -5.96
C ARG A 186 -13.85 -20.99 -5.94
N LEU A 187 -14.59 -20.46 -4.98
CA LEU A 187 -14.92 -19.05 -4.92
C LEU A 187 -15.04 -18.62 -3.47
N TRP A 188 -14.32 -17.57 -3.12
CA TRP A 188 -14.43 -16.91 -1.84
C TRP A 188 -14.44 -15.40 -2.04
N SER A 189 -15.36 -14.72 -1.37
CA SER A 189 -15.42 -13.27 -1.28
C SER A 189 -15.67 -12.86 0.16
N GLY A 190 -14.93 -11.87 0.64
CA GLY A 190 -15.04 -11.43 2.03
C GLY A 190 -13.98 -10.39 2.35
N SER A 191 -13.56 -10.35 3.62
CA SER A 191 -12.47 -9.49 4.04
C SER A 191 -11.71 -10.16 5.18
N VAL A 192 -10.49 -10.62 4.90
CA VAL A 192 -9.55 -11.08 5.93
C VAL A 192 -8.38 -10.13 5.96
N THR A 193 -8.19 -9.45 7.10
CA THR A 193 -7.15 -8.43 7.28
C THR A 193 -6.12 -8.90 8.30
N LYS A 194 -4.83 -8.73 7.98
CA LYS A 194 -3.71 -8.97 8.90
C LYS A 194 -2.78 -7.77 8.92
N SER A 195 -2.10 -7.60 10.05
CA SER A 195 -1.21 -6.47 10.30
C SER A 195 0.25 -6.93 10.44
N TYR A 196 1.17 -6.17 9.87
CA TYR A 196 2.61 -6.40 9.91
C TYR A 196 3.35 -5.11 10.21
N THR A 197 4.44 -5.18 10.98
CA THR A 197 5.26 -4.00 11.26
C THR A 197 6.26 -3.77 10.14
N ILE A 198 6.30 -2.56 9.60
CA ILE A 198 7.30 -2.09 8.63
C ILE A 198 8.28 -1.17 9.35
N ASN A 199 9.56 -1.52 9.29
CA ASN A 199 10.60 -0.81 10.00
C ASN A 199 10.87 0.58 9.40
N LYS A 200 11.33 1.50 10.27
CA LYS A 200 11.89 2.79 9.83
C LYS A 200 13.03 2.59 8.83
N GLY A 201 13.23 3.56 7.95
CA GLY A 201 14.22 3.53 6.88
C GLY A 201 13.72 2.84 5.60
N THR A 202 12.56 2.17 5.64
CA THR A 202 12.00 1.55 4.44
C THR A 202 11.53 2.62 3.45
N ASP A 203 11.98 2.54 2.20
CA ASP A 203 11.58 3.41 1.08
C ASP A 203 10.73 2.68 0.02
N GLN A 204 10.82 1.35 -0.02
CA GLN A 204 10.09 0.52 -0.97
C GLN A 204 9.56 -0.76 -0.30
N ILE A 205 8.34 -1.13 -0.69
CA ILE A 205 7.67 -2.39 -0.33
C ILE A 205 7.38 -3.16 -1.62
N LYS A 206 7.67 -4.46 -1.62
CA LYS A 206 7.30 -5.41 -2.67
C LYS A 206 6.52 -6.57 -2.06
N ILE A 207 5.32 -6.85 -2.57
CA ILE A 207 4.43 -7.89 -2.05
C ILE A 207 4.20 -8.92 -3.14
N CYS A 208 4.45 -10.18 -2.84
CA CYS A 208 4.25 -11.29 -3.75
C CYS A 208 3.14 -12.21 -3.17
N PRO A 209 1.97 -12.32 -3.80
CA PRO A 209 0.99 -13.33 -3.42
C PRO A 209 1.56 -14.74 -3.64
N LYS A 210 1.11 -15.67 -2.82
CA LYS A 210 1.36 -17.10 -2.90
C LYS A 210 0.02 -17.81 -2.78
N VAL A 211 -0.27 -18.66 -3.76
CA VAL A 211 -1.48 -19.48 -3.79
C VAL A 211 -1.05 -20.93 -3.92
N ILE A 212 -1.49 -21.73 -2.97
CA ILE A 212 -1.19 -23.15 -2.85
C ILE A 212 -2.53 -23.88 -2.77
N ASP A 213 -2.55 -25.09 -3.31
CA ASP A 213 -3.58 -26.08 -3.09
C ASP A 213 -3.07 -27.06 -2.03
N GLU A 214 -3.73 -27.11 -0.88
CA GLU A 214 -3.29 -27.91 0.25
C GLU A 214 -3.85 -29.33 0.19
N ASP A 215 -3.03 -30.26 -0.30
CA ASP A 215 -3.34 -31.68 -0.28
C ASP A 215 -2.77 -32.41 0.92
N VAL A 216 -3.38 -33.54 1.26
CA VAL A 216 -2.89 -34.49 2.29
C VAL A 216 -1.48 -35.01 1.95
N SER A 217 -1.10 -35.05 0.67
CA SER A 217 0.11 -35.73 0.20
C SER A 217 1.18 -34.78 -0.33
N VAL A 218 0.81 -33.85 -1.21
CA VAL A 218 1.75 -32.94 -1.89
C VAL A 218 1.02 -31.65 -2.23
N ASN A 219 1.41 -30.55 -1.63
CA ASN A 219 0.80 -29.26 -1.95
C ASN A 219 1.23 -28.76 -3.33
N ASP A 220 0.28 -28.38 -4.17
CA ASP A 220 0.53 -27.83 -5.49
C ASP A 220 0.55 -26.30 -5.46
N SER A 221 1.60 -25.70 -6.05
CA SER A 221 1.73 -24.24 -6.10
C SER A 221 1.22 -23.69 -7.42
N TYR A 222 0.12 -22.94 -7.36
CA TYR A 222 -0.45 -22.22 -8.51
C TYR A 222 0.01 -20.76 -8.61
N THR A 223 0.87 -20.31 -7.69
CA THR A 223 1.42 -18.94 -7.60
C THR A 223 1.89 -18.39 -8.96
N SER A 224 1.39 -17.22 -9.34
CA SER A 224 1.70 -16.56 -10.62
C SER A 224 3.15 -16.08 -10.75
N GLY A 225 3.84 -15.87 -9.63
CA GLY A 225 5.15 -15.23 -9.56
C GLY A 225 5.11 -13.70 -9.73
N LYS A 226 3.94 -13.09 -9.93
CA LYS A 226 3.79 -11.63 -9.97
C LYS A 226 4.03 -11.05 -8.58
N CYS A 227 4.63 -9.88 -8.55
CA CYS A 227 4.84 -9.11 -7.32
C CYS A 227 4.57 -7.64 -7.58
N PHE A 228 4.04 -6.97 -6.57
CA PHE A 228 3.59 -5.59 -6.65
C PHE A 228 4.52 -4.71 -5.82
N THR A 229 5.17 -3.75 -6.47
CA THR A 229 6.17 -2.88 -5.83
C THR A 229 5.63 -1.47 -5.72
N THR A 230 5.78 -0.88 -4.53
CA THR A 230 5.51 0.54 -4.28
C THR A 230 6.75 1.16 -3.68
N SER A 231 7.24 2.24 -4.30
CA SER A 231 8.41 2.99 -3.86
C SER A 231 7.99 4.33 -3.27
N ASN A 232 8.93 5.02 -2.65
CA ASN A 232 8.73 6.30 -1.97
C ASN A 232 7.63 6.23 -0.91
N ILE A 233 7.60 5.14 -0.13
CA ILE A 233 6.50 4.83 0.80
C ILE A 233 6.35 5.86 1.94
N GLY A 234 7.38 6.68 2.19
CA GLY A 234 7.31 7.76 3.16
C GLY A 234 6.34 8.87 2.79
N TYR A 235 5.97 8.99 1.50
CA TYR A 235 4.91 9.90 1.04
C TYR A 235 3.50 9.35 1.21
N LEU A 236 3.33 8.06 1.54
CA LEU A 236 2.01 7.47 1.69
C LEU A 236 1.33 7.97 2.96
N LYS A 237 0.13 8.53 2.80
CA LYS A 237 -0.76 8.87 3.91
C LYS A 237 -1.28 7.58 4.54
N SER A 238 -1.66 7.64 5.81
CA SER A 238 -2.16 6.47 6.54
C SER A 238 -3.51 5.91 6.02
N THR A 239 -4.12 6.58 5.05
CA THR A 239 -5.37 6.21 4.39
C THR A 239 -5.19 5.83 2.92
N ASP A 240 -3.95 5.81 2.42
CA ASP A 240 -3.66 5.51 1.01
C ASP A 240 -3.77 4.00 0.76
N ILE A 241 -4.97 3.56 0.42
CA ILE A 241 -5.26 2.18 0.05
C ILE A 241 -4.66 1.87 -1.33
N LYS A 242 -3.91 0.78 -1.40
CA LYS A 242 -3.35 0.20 -2.62
C LYS A 242 -4.07 -1.11 -2.91
N GLU A 243 -4.89 -1.11 -3.95
CA GLU A 243 -5.63 -2.28 -4.41
C GLU A 243 -4.85 -2.98 -5.54
N HIS A 244 -4.89 -4.31 -5.55
CA HIS A 244 -4.12 -5.14 -6.47
C HIS A 244 -4.92 -6.36 -6.88
N GLU A 245 -4.71 -6.76 -8.13
CA GLU A 245 -5.35 -7.88 -8.78
C GLU A 245 -4.26 -8.80 -9.34
N ASP A 246 -4.30 -10.09 -9.00
CA ASP A 246 -3.45 -11.11 -9.61
C ASP A 246 -4.30 -12.15 -10.32
N TYR A 247 -4.47 -11.92 -11.62
CA TYR A 247 -5.21 -12.79 -12.53
C TYR A 247 -4.25 -13.65 -13.37
N ASN A 248 -4.50 -14.95 -13.42
CA ASN A 248 -3.78 -15.91 -14.26
C ASN A 248 -4.70 -17.06 -14.72
N SER A 249 -4.15 -18.10 -15.36
CA SER A 249 -4.96 -19.22 -15.88
C SER A 249 -5.58 -20.13 -14.81
N ASN A 250 -5.06 -20.09 -13.59
CA ASN A 250 -5.45 -20.97 -12.49
C ASN A 250 -6.37 -20.28 -11.49
N TYR A 251 -6.19 -18.98 -11.25
CA TYR A 251 -6.99 -18.24 -10.28
C TYR A 251 -7.12 -16.75 -10.63
N ASP A 252 -8.14 -16.14 -10.02
CA ASP A 252 -8.28 -14.70 -9.82
C ASP A 252 -8.13 -14.37 -8.32
N LEU A 253 -7.34 -13.33 -8.01
CA LEU A 253 -7.08 -12.90 -6.64
C LEU A 253 -7.20 -11.38 -6.54
N GLU A 254 -7.93 -10.86 -5.56
CA GLU A 254 -7.99 -9.43 -5.28
C GLU A 254 -7.66 -9.17 -3.80
N TRP A 255 -6.84 -8.16 -3.58
CA TRP A 255 -6.39 -7.78 -2.26
C TRP A 255 -5.99 -6.32 -2.23
N LYS A 256 -5.87 -5.78 -1.02
CA LYS A 256 -5.47 -4.39 -0.81
C LYS A 256 -4.59 -4.23 0.40
N TRP A 257 -3.84 -3.15 0.45
CA TRP A 257 -3.02 -2.82 1.62
C TRP A 257 -2.87 -1.32 1.83
N TYR A 258 -2.50 -0.94 3.06
CA TYR A 258 -2.15 0.43 3.41
C TYR A 258 -1.25 0.46 4.65
N LEU A 259 -0.50 1.56 4.81
CA LEU A 259 0.24 1.86 6.04
C LEU A 259 -0.63 2.67 6.98
N PHE A 260 -0.47 2.52 8.30
CA PHE A 260 -1.12 3.37 9.30
C PHE A 260 -0.22 3.63 10.51
#